data_AF-A0A835RZN7-F1
#
_entry.id   AF-A0A835RZN7-F1
#
_cell.length_a   1.000
_cell.length_b   1.000
_cell.length_c   1.000
_cell.angle_alpha   90.00
_cell.angle_beta   90.00
_cell.angle_gamma   90.00
#
_symmetry.space_group_name_H-M   'P 1'
#
loop_
_entity.id
_entity.type
_entity.pdbx_description
1 polymer ?
#
loop_
_entity_poly.entity_id
_entity_poly.type
_entity_poly.pdbx_seq_one_letter_code
_entity_poly.pdbx_strand_id
1 'polypeptide(L)'
;MFFGKERRDGWQNEMRGIGGPLLCIGDLLSDIGEDHSSDGRPRLSPPFSAATASSSDAISPIVLPQIFQENYDFLIDSLAGTDHSWTASTLMLCAALEKADKLVAYTNSHADLLLEKIELLDGILKRGDAAVTKAMEFCKLPTDLLYCSQHGLF
;
A
#
# COMPACT_ATOMS: atom_id res chain seq x y z
N MET A 1 39.84 20.56 -65.49
CA MET A 1 39.81 19.70 -66.69
C MET A 1 39.46 18.28 -66.24
N PHE A 2 38.42 17.69 -66.85
CA PHE A 2 37.93 16.29 -66.75
C PHE A 2 37.49 15.80 -65.37
N PHE A 3 36.19 15.72 -65.01
CA PHE A 3 35.12 14.80 -65.45
C PHE A 3 35.47 13.30 -65.39
N GLY A 4 34.92 12.62 -64.38
CA GLY A 4 34.48 11.21 -64.44
C GLY A 4 33.14 11.15 -63.67
N LYS A 5 31.97 11.17 -64.32
CA LYS A 5 31.33 10.07 -65.07
C LYS A 5 31.19 8.85 -64.14
N GLU A 6 30.10 8.82 -63.36
CA GLU A 6 28.86 8.11 -63.69
C GLU A 6 28.88 6.66 -63.20
N ARG A 7 27.97 6.32 -62.27
CA ARG A 7 26.88 5.38 -62.56
C ARG A 7 25.78 5.44 -61.51
N ARG A 8 24.58 5.76 -61.99
CA ARG A 8 23.28 5.60 -61.33
C ARG A 8 22.60 4.47 -62.09
N ASP A 9 22.63 3.28 -61.53
CA ASP A 9 21.84 2.13 -61.99
C ASP A 9 21.43 1.38 -60.71
N GLY A 10 20.16 1.19 -60.36
CA GLY A 10 18.90 1.56 -60.96
C GLY A 10 17.75 1.14 -60.03
N TRP A 11 16.52 1.51 -60.43
CA TRP A 11 15.24 0.92 -60.04
C TRP A 11 14.87 1.09 -58.55
N GLN A 12 14.19 2.18 -58.18
CA GLN A 12 12.71 2.21 -58.14
C GLN A 12 12.09 0.88 -57.70
N ASN A 13 12.09 0.66 -56.38
CA ASN A 13 11.00 -0.02 -55.69
C ASN A 13 10.59 0.90 -54.53
N GLU A 14 9.36 1.42 -54.60
CA GLU A 14 8.42 1.51 -53.47
C GLU A 14 9.04 1.95 -52.11
N MET A 15 8.82 3.17 -51.60
CA MET A 15 7.56 3.52 -50.93
C MET A 15 7.24 5.02 -51.03
N ARG A 16 6.09 5.32 -51.60
CA ARG A 16 5.41 6.62 -51.56
C ARG A 16 4.56 6.61 -50.28
N GLY A 17 4.84 7.49 -49.31
CA GLY A 17 4.25 7.43 -47.95
C GLY A 17 5.06 6.47 -47.08
N ILE A 18 5.56 6.85 -45.91
CA ILE A 18 4.79 7.04 -44.68
C ILE A 18 5.56 8.06 -43.83
N GLY A 19 5.02 9.26 -43.73
CA GLY A 19 5.51 10.31 -42.84
C GLY A 19 4.30 10.96 -42.19
N GLY A 20 3.54 10.16 -41.44
CA GLY A 20 2.50 10.71 -40.58
C GLY A 20 3.14 11.62 -39.52
N PRO A 21 2.41 12.60 -38.97
CA PRO A 21 2.88 13.35 -37.81
C PRO A 21 3.27 12.34 -36.72
N LEU A 22 4.49 12.49 -36.19
CA LEU A 22 4.97 11.71 -35.05
C LEU A 22 3.95 11.92 -33.93
N LEU A 23 3.30 10.83 -33.51
CA LEU A 23 2.41 10.83 -32.36
C LEU A 23 3.20 11.37 -31.18
N CYS A 24 2.64 12.37 -30.50
CA CYS A 24 3.28 12.94 -29.33
C CYS A 24 3.36 11.86 -28.26
N ILE A 25 4.35 11.93 -27.37
CA ILE A 25 4.40 11.07 -26.17
C ILE A 25 3.06 11.13 -25.40
N GLY A 26 2.32 12.24 -25.50
CA GLY A 26 0.97 12.39 -24.96
C GLY A 26 -0.10 11.46 -25.59
N ASP A 27 -0.02 11.14 -26.88
CA ASP A 27 -0.98 10.22 -27.53
C ASP A 27 -0.74 8.77 -27.10
N LEU A 28 0.54 8.39 -26.90
CA LEU A 28 0.93 7.06 -26.42
C LEU A 28 0.53 6.79 -24.96
N LEU A 29 0.49 7.84 -24.13
CA LEU A 29 0.15 7.71 -22.71
C LEU A 29 -1.36 7.82 -22.43
N SER A 30 -2.18 8.12 -23.44
CA SER A 30 -3.63 8.27 -23.27
C SER A 30 -4.32 6.94 -22.92
N ASP A 31 -3.83 5.81 -23.44
CA ASP A 31 -4.44 4.48 -23.23
C ASP A 31 -4.13 3.90 -21.82
N ILE A 32 -3.18 4.47 -21.08
CA ILE A 32 -2.75 3.98 -19.76
C ILE A 32 -3.67 4.47 -18.62
N GLY A 33 -4.56 5.43 -18.90
CA GLY A 33 -5.48 6.00 -17.91
C GLY A 33 -6.94 5.54 -18.01
N GLU A 34 -7.29 4.68 -18.97
CA GLU A 34 -8.69 4.29 -19.20
C GLU A 34 -9.01 2.95 -18.54
N ASP A 35 -9.30 3.00 -17.24
CA ASP A 35 -9.85 1.86 -16.48
C ASP A 35 -11.19 1.44 -17.09
N HIS A 36 -11.19 0.31 -17.79
CA HIS A 36 -12.37 -0.31 -18.38
C HIS A 36 -13.44 -0.61 -17.33
N SER A 37 -14.39 0.30 -17.18
CA SER A 37 -15.70 0.02 -16.59
C SER A 37 -16.67 -0.45 -17.69
N SER A 38 -16.93 -1.77 -17.67
CA SER A 38 -18.12 -2.49 -18.16
C SER A 38 -18.32 -2.82 -19.65
N ASP A 39 -18.42 -4.13 -19.87
CA ASP A 39 -19.27 -4.91 -20.79
C ASP A 39 -18.88 -5.18 -22.26
N GLY A 40 -18.61 -6.48 -22.56
CA GLY A 40 -19.23 -7.12 -23.74
C GLY A 40 -18.42 -7.97 -24.75
N ARG A 41 -17.80 -9.10 -24.32
CA ARG A 41 -17.58 -10.36 -25.12
C ARG A 41 -16.45 -10.41 -26.21
N PRO A 42 -16.01 -11.61 -26.69
CA PRO A 42 -14.62 -12.04 -26.55
C PRO A 42 -13.92 -12.38 -27.88
N ARG A 43 -12.66 -11.98 -28.08
CA ARG A 43 -11.81 -12.58 -29.13
C ARG A 43 -10.88 -13.62 -28.52
N LEU A 44 -11.16 -14.87 -28.90
CA LEU A 44 -10.36 -16.06 -28.65
C LEU A 44 -9.04 -16.00 -29.41
N SER A 45 -7.92 -16.14 -28.70
CA SER A 45 -6.65 -16.72 -29.18
C SER A 45 -5.78 -17.11 -27.97
N PRO A 46 -5.48 -18.40 -27.75
CA PRO A 46 -4.34 -18.86 -26.94
C PRO A 46 -3.15 -19.21 -27.89
N PRO A 47 -1.94 -19.59 -27.41
CA PRO A 47 -1.48 -19.77 -26.03
C PRO A 47 -0.15 -19.05 -25.71
N PHE A 48 0.07 -18.67 -24.45
CA PHE A 48 1.40 -18.78 -23.86
C PHE A 48 1.22 -19.34 -22.45
N SER A 49 1.63 -20.60 -22.30
CA SER A 49 1.61 -21.31 -21.03
C SER A 49 2.63 -20.71 -20.07
N ALA A 50 2.18 -20.60 -18.82
CA ALA A 50 2.97 -20.54 -17.59
C ALA A 50 3.83 -19.29 -17.36
N ALA A 51 3.22 -18.30 -16.71
CA ALA A 51 3.59 -18.08 -15.32
C ALA A 51 2.30 -18.08 -14.50
N THR A 52 2.10 -19.14 -13.74
CA THR A 52 1.31 -19.09 -12.51
C THR A 52 1.86 -17.93 -11.70
N ALA A 53 1.24 -16.75 -11.80
CA ALA A 53 1.36 -15.73 -10.78
C ALA A 53 0.65 -16.31 -9.55
N SER A 54 1.43 -17.11 -8.84
CA SER A 54 1.11 -17.71 -7.56
C SER A 54 0.49 -16.64 -6.69
N SER A 55 -0.71 -16.94 -6.21
CA SER A 55 -1.34 -16.38 -5.02
C SER A 55 -0.53 -15.30 -4.32
N SER A 56 -1.03 -14.07 -4.35
CA SER A 56 -0.94 -13.11 -3.25
C SER A 56 0.28 -13.34 -2.33
N ASP A 57 1.46 -12.97 -2.81
CA ASP A 57 2.65 -12.83 -1.98
C ASP A 57 2.34 -11.74 -0.96
N ALA A 58 1.80 -12.20 0.17
CA ALA A 58 1.82 -11.51 1.44
C ALA A 58 3.30 -11.36 1.80
N ILE A 59 3.94 -10.34 1.24
CA ILE A 59 5.21 -9.85 1.72
C ILE A 59 4.98 -9.54 3.19
N SER A 60 5.48 -10.41 4.05
CA SER A 60 5.40 -10.19 5.48
C SER A 60 6.07 -8.84 5.78
N PRO A 61 5.46 -7.98 6.61
CA PRO A 61 6.04 -6.69 7.01
C PRO A 61 7.52 -6.74 7.40
N ILE A 62 7.94 -7.89 7.95
CA ILE A 62 9.30 -8.17 8.41
C ILE A 62 10.31 -8.21 7.24
N VAL A 63 9.87 -8.61 6.06
CA VAL A 63 10.71 -8.79 4.86
C VAL A 63 10.79 -7.49 4.04
N LEU A 64 9.95 -6.50 4.35
CA LEU A 64 9.88 -5.26 3.60
C LEU A 64 11.22 -4.48 3.59
N PRO A 65 11.91 -4.27 4.73
CA PRO A 65 13.20 -3.56 4.73
C PRO A 65 14.26 -4.27 3.89
N GLN A 66 14.26 -5.61 3.91
CA GLN A 66 15.17 -6.42 3.13
C GLN A 66 14.90 -6.27 1.62
N ILE A 67 13.63 -6.35 1.21
CA ILE A 67 13.22 -6.14 -0.20
C ILE A 67 13.59 -4.73 -0.66
N PHE A 68 13.44 -3.71 0.18
CA PHE A 68 13.87 -2.35 -0.14
C PHE A 68 15.36 -2.28 -0.40
N GLN A 69 16.16 -2.82 0.52
CA GLN A 69 17.61 -2.79 0.41
C GLN A 69 18.08 -3.51 -0.87
N GLU A 70 17.63 -4.74 -1.08
CA GLU A 70 18.03 -5.56 -2.23
C GLU A 70 17.63 -4.91 -3.57
N ASN A 71 16.42 -4.35 -3.68
CA ASN A 71 16.00 -3.68 -4.91
C ASN A 71 16.69 -2.33 -5.13
N TYR A 72 17.05 -1.63 -4.05
CA TYR A 72 17.77 -0.37 -4.14
C TYR A 72 19.21 -0.58 -4.60
N ASP A 73 19.89 -1.60 -4.06
CA ASP A 73 21.24 -1.97 -4.47
C ASP A 73 21.25 -2.42 -5.95
N PHE A 74 20.29 -3.25 -6.35
CA PHE A 74 20.14 -3.67 -7.74
C PHE A 74 19.78 -2.52 -8.70
N LEU A 75 19.04 -1.52 -8.22
CA LEU A 75 18.76 -0.30 -8.99
C LEU A 75 20.02 0.53 -9.21
N ILE A 76 20.86 0.70 -8.18
CA ILE A 76 22.15 1.41 -8.29
C ILE A 76 23.04 0.73 -9.34
N ASP A 77 23.14 -0.60 -9.28
CA ASP A 77 23.94 -1.38 -10.23
C ASP A 77 23.38 -1.26 -11.66
N SER A 78 22.05 -1.35 -11.82
CA SER A 78 21.39 -1.21 -13.12
C SER A 78 21.53 0.19 -13.72
N LEU A 79 21.55 1.24 -12.89
CA LEU A 79 21.76 2.63 -13.33
C LEU A 79 23.21 2.92 -13.73
N ALA A 80 24.18 2.21 -13.12
CA ALA A 80 25.58 2.28 -13.52
C ALA A 80 25.87 1.46 -14.79
N GLY A 81 25.06 0.43 -15.05
CA GLY A 81 25.13 -0.42 -16.23
C GLY A 81 24.46 0.19 -17.48
N THR A 82 24.45 -0.59 -18.56
CA THR A 82 23.77 -0.23 -19.83
C THR A 82 22.36 -0.84 -19.94
N ASP A 83 21.95 -1.61 -18.93
CA ASP A 83 20.74 -2.42 -18.97
C ASP A 83 19.51 -1.60 -18.56
N HIS A 84 18.38 -1.84 -19.24
CA HIS A 84 17.12 -1.17 -18.94
C HIS A 84 16.37 -1.77 -17.73
N SER A 85 17.02 -2.64 -16.96
CA SER A 85 16.49 -3.30 -15.76
C SER A 85 16.11 -2.31 -14.66
N TRP A 86 16.71 -1.10 -14.65
CA TRP A 86 16.41 -0.04 -13.68
C TRP A 86 14.90 0.30 -13.64
N THR A 87 14.19 0.17 -14.75
CA THR A 87 12.75 0.41 -14.82
C THR A 87 11.96 -0.61 -13.99
N ALA A 88 12.30 -1.89 -14.13
CA ALA A 88 11.67 -2.98 -13.38
C ALA A 88 11.96 -2.87 -11.87
N SER A 89 13.21 -2.54 -11.49
CA SER A 89 13.61 -2.34 -10.09
C SER A 89 12.89 -1.15 -9.46
N THR A 90 12.74 -0.05 -10.22
CA THR A 90 11.99 1.13 -9.77
C THR A 90 10.53 0.78 -9.52
N LEU A 91 9.88 0.02 -10.42
CA LEU A 91 8.51 -0.42 -10.24
C LEU A 91 8.36 -1.34 -9.01
N MET A 92 9.32 -2.24 -8.76
CA MET A 92 9.33 -3.08 -7.56
C MET A 92 9.44 -2.25 -6.27
N LEU A 93 10.30 -1.23 -6.24
CA LEU A 93 10.41 -0.31 -5.10
C LEU A 93 9.10 0.46 -4.87
N CYS A 94 8.46 0.97 -5.93
CA CYS A 94 7.17 1.63 -5.82
C CYS A 94 6.09 0.69 -5.26
N ALA A 95 6.02 -0.55 -5.75
CA ALA A 95 5.08 -1.55 -5.23
C ALA A 95 5.35 -1.91 -3.76
N ALA A 96 6.63 -1.98 -3.36
CA ALA A 96 7.01 -2.19 -1.97
C ALA A 96 6.61 -0.99 -1.08
N LEU A 97 6.77 0.24 -1.57
CA LEU A 97 6.32 1.46 -0.87
C LEU A 97 4.81 1.48 -0.68
N GLU A 98 4.04 1.15 -1.72
CA GLU A 98 2.58 1.08 -1.64
C GLU A 98 2.12 0.04 -0.60
N LYS A 99 2.78 -1.12 -0.53
CA LYS A 99 2.51 -2.11 0.51
C LYS A 99 2.89 -1.60 1.92
N ALA A 100 3.99 -0.84 2.04
CA ALA A 100 4.38 -0.20 3.29
C ALA A 100 3.30 0.78 3.79
N ASP A 101 2.80 1.63 2.89
CA ASP A 101 1.79 2.64 3.18
C ASP A 101 0.48 1.99 3.64
N LYS A 102 0.01 0.95 2.92
CA LYS A 102 -1.17 0.16 3.32
C LYS A 102 -1.00 -0.48 4.68
N LEU A 103 0.19 -0.98 5.00
CA LEU A 103 0.48 -1.56 6.32
C LEU A 103 0.39 -0.51 7.42
N VAL A 104 1.00 0.67 7.22
CA VAL A 104 0.93 1.78 8.18
C VAL A 104 -0.52 2.21 8.41
N ALA A 105 -1.28 2.39 7.33
CA ALA A 105 -2.71 2.74 7.42
C ALA A 105 -3.52 1.69 8.19
N TYR A 106 -3.29 0.40 7.90
CA TYR A 106 -3.92 -0.71 8.61
C TYR A 106 -3.57 -0.68 10.11
N THR A 107 -2.29 -0.58 10.45
CA THR A 107 -1.85 -0.56 11.86
C THR A 107 -2.40 0.65 12.61
N ASN A 108 -2.39 1.84 12.01
CA ASN A 108 -2.95 3.04 12.64
C ASN A 108 -4.46 2.87 12.92
N SER A 109 -5.24 2.39 11.95
CA SER A 109 -6.67 2.16 12.17
C SER A 109 -6.96 1.15 13.31
N HIS A 110 -6.10 0.13 13.47
CA HIS A 110 -6.24 -0.84 14.56
C HIS A 110 -5.80 -0.25 15.91
N ALA A 111 -4.77 0.61 15.92
CA ALA A 111 -4.35 1.33 17.11
C ALA A 111 -5.43 2.30 17.58
N ASP A 112 -6.08 3.02 16.66
CA ASP A 112 -7.20 3.93 16.97
C ASP A 112 -8.40 3.16 17.55
N LEU A 113 -8.76 2.02 16.95
CA LEU A 113 -9.82 1.15 17.47
C LEU A 113 -9.48 0.59 18.87
N LEU A 114 -8.21 0.25 19.10
CA LEU A 114 -7.75 -0.21 20.40
C LEU A 114 -7.82 0.91 21.45
N LEU A 115 -7.45 2.13 21.07
CA LEU A 115 -7.54 3.30 21.93
C LEU A 115 -8.99 3.56 22.36
N GLU A 116 -9.93 3.53 21.42
CA GLU A 116 -11.37 3.68 21.70
C GLU A 116 -11.86 2.65 22.73
N LYS A 117 -11.43 1.39 22.59
CA LYS A 117 -11.78 0.32 23.54
C LYS A 117 -11.18 0.54 24.92
N ILE A 118 -9.95 1.04 25.00
CA ILE A 118 -9.28 1.36 26.27
C ILE A 118 -10.00 2.52 26.97
N GLU A 119 -10.39 3.56 26.23
CA GLU A 119 -11.16 4.70 26.78
C GLU A 119 -12.51 4.25 27.36
N LEU A 120 -13.20 3.34 26.67
CA LEU A 120 -14.45 2.76 27.17
C LEU A 120 -14.23 1.99 28.48
N LEU A 121 -13.19 1.16 28.54
CA LEU A 121 -12.84 0.40 29.75
C LEU A 121 -12.45 1.31 30.92
N ASP A 122 -11.67 2.36 30.68
CA ASP A 122 -11.33 3.38 31.68
C ASP A 122 -12.59 4.07 32.23
N GLY A 123 -13.57 4.38 31.36
CA GLY A 123 -14.86 4.92 31.77
C GLY A 123 -15.67 3.96 32.66
N ILE A 124 -15.60 2.65 32.41
CA ILE A 124 -16.22 1.63 33.26
C ILE A 124 -15.52 1.56 34.61
N LEU A 125 -14.19 1.56 34.64
CA LEU A 125 -13.40 1.51 35.88
C LEU A 125 -13.69 2.72 36.77
N LYS A 126 -13.65 3.95 36.22
CA LYS A 126 -13.99 5.18 36.95
C LYS A 126 -15.38 5.14 37.58
N ARG A 127 -16.35 4.57 36.85
CA ARG A 127 -17.72 4.39 37.36
C ARG A 127 -17.76 3.35 38.49
N GLY A 128 -17.01 2.27 38.35
CA GLY A 128 -16.82 1.25 39.39
C GLY A 128 -16.23 1.85 40.66
N ASP A 129 -15.15 2.62 40.54
CA ASP A 129 -14.48 3.28 41.66
C ASP A 129 -15.39 4.29 42.37
N ALA A 130 -16.19 5.06 41.61
CA ALA A 130 -17.18 5.96 42.18
C ALA A 130 -18.26 5.21 42.97
N ALA A 131 -18.74 4.07 42.45
CA ALA A 131 -19.73 3.24 43.14
C ALA A 131 -19.17 2.62 44.43
N VAL A 132 -17.92 2.15 44.39
CA VAL A 132 -17.20 1.60 45.55
C VAL A 132 -17.00 2.68 46.61
N THR A 133 -16.53 3.86 46.22
CA THR A 133 -16.34 5.00 47.13
C THR A 133 -17.65 5.34 47.83
N LYS A 134 -18.75 5.46 47.07
CA LYS A 134 -20.08 5.72 47.60
C LYS A 134 -20.57 4.62 48.54
N ALA A 135 -20.33 3.35 48.21
CA ALA A 135 -20.67 2.22 49.08
C ALA A 135 -19.87 2.26 50.40
N MET A 136 -18.59 2.60 50.34
CA MET A 136 -17.76 2.77 51.54
C MET A 136 -18.25 3.92 52.43
N GLU A 137 -18.76 5.01 51.86
CA GLU A 137 -19.37 6.10 52.63
C GLU A 137 -20.60 5.62 53.42
N PHE A 138 -21.45 4.79 52.81
CA PHE A 138 -22.60 4.20 53.51
C PHE A 138 -22.19 3.20 54.59
N CYS A 139 -21.18 2.37 54.32
CA CYS A 139 -20.65 1.43 55.32
C CYS A 139 -19.88 2.11 56.47
N LYS A 140 -19.50 3.38 56.30
CA LYS A 140 -18.93 4.23 57.36
C LYS A 140 -19.99 4.92 58.23
N LEU A 141 -21.29 4.66 58.05
CA LEU A 141 -22.31 5.06 59.02
C LEU A 141 -21.96 4.48 60.40
N PRO A 142 -22.15 5.27 61.46
CA PRO A 142 -21.32 5.19 62.65
C PRO A 142 -21.61 3.92 63.45
N THR A 143 -20.54 3.19 63.72
CA THR A 143 -20.43 2.24 64.84
C THR A 143 -20.77 2.88 66.20
N ASP A 144 -21.00 4.20 66.27
CA ASP A 144 -21.48 4.91 67.45
C ASP A 144 -22.94 4.56 67.83
N LEU A 145 -23.77 4.02 66.92
CA LEU A 145 -25.12 3.55 67.29
C LEU A 145 -25.15 2.12 67.84
N LEU A 146 -24.06 1.35 67.72
CA LEU A 146 -23.95 0.04 68.36
C LEU A 146 -23.32 0.11 69.76
N TYR A 147 -22.65 1.22 70.11
CA TYR A 147 -22.06 1.40 71.45
C TYR A 147 -23.09 1.85 72.51
N CYS A 148 -24.13 2.59 72.12
CA CYS A 148 -25.19 3.02 73.05
C CYS A 148 -26.10 1.87 73.54
N SER A 149 -26.13 0.71 72.86
CA SER A 149 -26.93 -0.43 73.32
C SER A 149 -26.21 -1.31 74.35
N GLN A 150 -24.90 -1.11 74.57
CA GLN A 150 -24.11 -1.96 75.47
C GLN A 150 -23.79 -1.30 76.83
N HIS A 151 -24.02 0.01 76.97
CA HIS A 151 -23.77 0.77 78.20
C HIS A 151 -25.04 1.46 78.75
N GLY A 152 -26.12 0.69 78.88
CA GLY A 152 -27.41 1.07 79.47
C GLY A 152 -27.44 2.39 80.27
N LEU A 153 -27.79 3.47 79.58
CA LEU A 153 -28.17 4.74 80.18
C LEU A 153 -29.62 5.03 79.75
N PHE A 154 -30.55 4.40 80.46
CA PHE A 154 -31.89 4.90 80.72
C PHE A 154 -31.99 5.22 82.21
#